data_AF-A0A1T4KY99-F1
#
_entry.id   AF-A0A1T4KY99-F1
#
_cell.length_a   1.000
_cell.length_b   1.000
_cell.length_c   1.000
_cell.angle_alpha   90.00
_cell.angle_beta   90.00
_cell.angle_gamma   90.00
#
_symmetry.space_group_name_H-M   'P 1'
#
loop_
_entity.id
_entity.type
_entity.pdbx_description
1 polymer ?
#
loop_
_entity_poly.entity_id
_entity_poly.type
_entity_poly.pdbx_seq_one_letter_code
_entity_poly.pdbx_strand_id
1 'polypeptide(L)'
;MKKLLSVILTFTIMVCGTFALVGCSKQQTKIFDVVFITDGGTINDGAYNQSAWNGVEEFSKSSDMTCRYYQPSVDEDGVLDTDTVGKYIKLAVDSQAKYIVMQGEKMAVVVDKFAPQYSDVDFLLVDAYPHEENSDTADTFENVMTVSFDKLQAGYLAGYTSVVMGNDKVGYLGSVSDKDSALYGAGFVQGASFASDKNGIPVICDYANYDAENLNYDYSFTIRPIYKKVSESTEKTFKVNVVGGIGSGVYADGENVTITADKPEKDKAFDHWEVKSDTEGVKDKKVNISSDKKSSMNLLVGDCDCTITAVWRDTKTVQILVTKESNLSLSSMYDEYTVEKNSTTWVTAPPAQSGMVFDHWECDDKDAIEDVNSASTNVTVKDKTISITPVYVESDAPTFDVTVENGTGSGSYRSGDHISVVADPPKDGYMFYKWENVDNQGNSTGIAMSNEYCYITDFEMIDRYSSIAETMYDNGTQVIFGGGNSHADSIFTATWKISHQVYGFGYGYDQNSMGNCLSSVVTDYRVAVVNALKEYKGGSNYEGNCSNDCLYVVGMSTQKTYKDKDGNEVEDKNYNKNYAKVYNDLANGKIKPNLPNDDVRNIVNSKCMTLNYWIK
;
A
#
# COMPACT_ATOMS: atom_id res chain seq x y z
N MET A 1 -6.88 55.84 17.49
CA MET A 1 -7.62 55.11 16.44
C MET A 1 -8.08 53.70 16.82
N LYS A 2 -8.16 53.32 18.11
CA LYS A 2 -8.78 52.03 18.54
C LYS A 2 -10.14 52.16 19.22
N LYS A 3 -10.57 53.39 19.59
CA LYS A 3 -11.89 53.65 20.19
C LYS A 3 -12.96 54.17 19.20
N LEU A 4 -12.57 54.53 17.97
CA LEU A 4 -13.51 54.96 16.92
C LEU A 4 -13.92 53.83 15.95
N LEU A 5 -13.12 52.75 15.83
CA LEU A 5 -13.51 51.57 15.06
C LEU A 5 -14.55 50.70 15.78
N SER A 6 -14.56 50.68 17.11
CA SER A 6 -15.49 49.85 17.87
C SER A 6 -16.93 50.36 17.79
N VAL A 7 -17.13 51.68 17.71
CA VAL A 7 -18.47 52.30 17.64
C VAL A 7 -19.10 52.20 16.25
N ILE A 8 -18.29 52.17 15.18
CA ILE A 8 -18.79 51.94 13.81
C ILE A 8 -19.16 50.46 13.61
N LEU A 9 -18.46 49.52 14.24
CA LEU A 9 -18.80 48.10 14.16
C LEU A 9 -20.08 47.74 14.94
N THR A 10 -20.41 48.47 16.01
CA THR A 10 -21.65 48.21 16.77
C THR A 10 -22.90 48.80 16.10
N PHE A 11 -22.76 49.86 15.29
CA PHE A 11 -23.90 50.46 14.60
C PHE A 11 -24.31 49.70 13.33
N THR A 12 -23.38 49.00 12.66
CA THR A 12 -23.71 48.12 11.53
C THR A 12 -24.42 46.83 11.97
N ILE A 13 -24.21 46.38 13.21
CA ILE A 13 -24.87 45.19 13.77
C ILE A 13 -26.29 45.51 14.28
N MET A 14 -26.61 46.77 14.57
CA MET A 14 -27.91 47.16 15.15
C MET A 14 -28.98 47.54 14.10
N VAL A 15 -28.62 47.70 12.82
CA VAL A 15 -29.59 48.03 11.74
C VAL A 15 -30.04 46.78 10.94
N CYS A 16 -29.40 45.62 11.12
CA CYS A 16 -29.93 44.34 10.61
C CYS A 16 -30.84 43.59 11.60
N GLY A 17 -31.11 44.17 12.78
CA GLY A 17 -31.82 43.54 13.89
C GLY A 17 -33.34 43.74 13.95
N THR A 18 -33.98 44.35 12.94
CA THR A 18 -35.42 44.70 13.01
C THR A 18 -36.28 44.16 11.85
N PHE A 19 -35.91 43.01 11.29
CA PHE A 19 -36.84 42.19 10.46
C PHE A 19 -36.88 40.71 10.88
N ALA A 20 -36.47 40.37 12.10
CA ALA A 20 -36.54 39.01 12.62
C ALA A 20 -37.88 38.72 13.32
N LEU A 21 -39.01 39.02 12.68
CA LEU A 21 -40.34 38.53 13.05
C LEU A 21 -41.23 38.49 11.80
N VAL A 22 -41.09 37.45 10.99
CA VAL A 22 -42.13 36.73 10.21
C VAL A 22 -41.40 35.69 9.36
N GLY A 23 -41.66 34.41 9.61
CA GLY A 23 -41.26 33.31 8.74
C GLY A 23 -40.86 32.05 9.48
N CYS A 24 -41.84 31.30 10.01
CA CYS A 24 -41.73 29.84 9.95
C CYS A 24 -41.68 29.45 8.46
N SER A 25 -40.50 29.51 7.84
CA SER A 25 -40.29 28.72 6.65
C SER A 25 -40.25 27.27 7.11
N LYS A 26 -41.26 26.48 6.71
CA LYS A 26 -41.06 25.04 6.60
C LYS A 26 -39.78 24.89 5.78
N GLN A 27 -38.72 24.40 6.40
CA GLN A 27 -37.53 23.98 5.67
C GLN A 27 -38.04 22.89 4.72
N GLN A 28 -38.23 23.25 3.45
CA GLN A 28 -38.79 22.35 2.46
C GLN A 28 -37.79 21.21 2.35
N THR A 29 -38.15 20.04 2.88
CA THR A 29 -37.34 18.83 2.75
C THR A 29 -37.01 18.67 1.28
N LYS A 30 -35.73 18.76 0.93
CA LYS A 30 -35.30 18.54 -0.44
C LYS A 30 -35.59 17.07 -0.76
N ILE A 31 -36.33 16.85 -1.82
CA ILE A 31 -36.66 15.52 -2.32
C ILE A 31 -35.61 15.15 -3.38
N PHE A 32 -35.08 13.94 -3.30
CA PHE A 32 -34.20 13.36 -4.31
C PHE A 32 -34.73 11.99 -4.67
N ASP A 33 -34.91 11.69 -5.96
CA ASP A 33 -35.42 10.40 -6.40
C ASP A 33 -34.31 9.32 -6.42
N VAL A 34 -33.08 9.69 -6.78
CA VAL A 34 -31.90 8.80 -6.83
C VAL A 34 -30.80 9.37 -5.95
N VAL A 35 -30.30 8.56 -5.02
CA VAL A 35 -29.18 8.95 -4.15
C VAL A 35 -28.01 8.01 -4.37
N PHE A 36 -26.84 8.57 -4.68
CA PHE A 36 -25.57 7.82 -4.68
C PHE A 36 -24.86 8.01 -3.33
N ILE A 37 -24.38 6.94 -2.72
CA ILE A 37 -23.58 7.02 -1.48
C ILE A 37 -22.19 6.45 -1.78
N THR A 38 -21.16 7.28 -1.64
CA THR A 38 -19.76 6.88 -1.90
C THR A 38 -19.16 6.12 -0.71
N ASP A 39 -18.02 5.50 -0.94
CA ASP A 39 -17.14 4.85 0.06
C ASP A 39 -16.29 5.83 0.88
N GLY A 40 -16.67 7.10 0.88
CA GLY A 40 -15.88 8.20 1.41
C GLY A 40 -14.98 8.85 0.35
N GLY A 41 -14.79 8.18 -0.80
CA GLY A 41 -14.15 8.75 -1.98
C GLY A 41 -14.94 9.90 -2.61
N THR A 42 -14.23 10.72 -3.39
CA THR A 42 -14.83 11.87 -4.09
C THR A 42 -15.44 11.44 -5.42
N ILE A 43 -16.52 12.11 -5.85
CA ILE A 43 -17.11 11.90 -7.19
C ILE A 43 -16.27 12.47 -8.36
N ASN A 44 -15.06 12.96 -8.09
CA ASN A 44 -14.09 13.45 -9.08
C ASN A 44 -12.77 12.67 -8.98
N ASP A 45 -12.82 11.41 -8.57
CA ASP A 45 -11.64 10.54 -8.37
C ASP A 45 -11.00 10.03 -9.67
N GLY A 46 -11.63 10.27 -10.83
CA GLY A 46 -11.18 9.74 -12.11
C GLY A 46 -11.36 8.22 -12.24
N ALA A 47 -12.07 7.58 -11.32
CA ALA A 47 -12.19 6.13 -11.18
C ALA A 47 -13.65 5.72 -10.92
N TYR A 48 -13.87 4.79 -9.99
CA TYR A 48 -15.15 4.13 -9.75
C TYR A 48 -16.25 5.08 -9.25
N ASN A 49 -15.96 5.98 -8.29
CA ASN A 49 -17.00 6.86 -7.75
C ASN A 49 -17.47 7.88 -8.80
N GLN A 50 -16.54 8.46 -9.56
CA GLN A 50 -16.89 9.35 -10.66
C GLN A 50 -17.70 8.61 -11.73
N SER A 51 -17.31 7.38 -12.10
CA SER A 51 -18.03 6.58 -13.09
C SER A 51 -19.46 6.25 -12.64
N ALA A 52 -19.65 5.74 -11.42
CA ALA A 52 -20.98 5.47 -10.85
C ALA A 52 -21.84 6.74 -10.76
N TRP A 53 -21.27 7.85 -10.28
CA TRP A 53 -21.98 9.13 -10.18
C TRP A 53 -22.44 9.65 -11.55
N ASN A 54 -21.58 9.58 -12.56
CA ASN A 54 -21.95 9.93 -13.93
C ASN A 54 -23.13 9.08 -14.43
N GLY A 55 -23.18 7.79 -14.07
CA GLY A 55 -24.29 6.90 -14.40
C GLY A 55 -25.60 7.32 -13.74
N VAL A 56 -25.54 7.69 -12.45
CA VAL A 56 -26.67 8.23 -11.70
C VAL A 56 -27.18 9.54 -12.32
N GLU A 57 -26.30 10.48 -12.67
CA GLU A 57 -26.68 11.73 -13.31
C GLU A 57 -27.31 11.49 -14.69
N GLU A 58 -26.72 10.61 -15.50
CA GLU A 58 -27.21 10.26 -16.83
C GLU A 58 -28.60 9.61 -16.78
N PHE A 59 -28.78 8.61 -15.90
CA PHE A 59 -30.08 7.96 -15.70
C PHE A 59 -31.13 8.96 -15.22
N SER A 60 -30.81 9.73 -14.19
CA SER A 60 -31.74 10.67 -13.56
C SER A 60 -32.21 11.73 -14.56
N LYS A 61 -31.29 12.27 -15.37
CA LYS A 61 -31.61 13.20 -16.44
C LYS A 61 -32.51 12.56 -17.51
N SER A 62 -32.27 11.31 -17.88
CA SER A 62 -33.06 10.61 -18.91
C SER A 62 -34.47 10.23 -18.44
N SER A 63 -34.67 10.06 -17.13
CA SER A 63 -35.94 9.66 -16.50
C SER A 63 -36.71 10.83 -15.85
N ASP A 64 -36.25 12.08 -16.01
CA ASP A 64 -36.81 13.27 -15.34
C ASP A 64 -36.86 13.13 -13.79
N MET A 65 -35.80 12.54 -13.24
CA MET A 65 -35.63 12.27 -11.82
C MET A 65 -34.59 13.21 -11.21
N THR A 66 -34.77 13.57 -9.95
CA THR A 66 -33.79 14.35 -9.19
C THR A 66 -32.75 13.44 -8.56
N CYS A 67 -31.48 13.87 -8.54
CA CYS A 67 -30.41 13.11 -7.91
C CYS A 67 -29.55 13.91 -6.94
N ARG A 68 -28.84 13.19 -6.08
CA ARG A 68 -27.88 13.69 -5.09
C ARG A 68 -26.84 12.62 -4.81
N TYR A 69 -25.61 13.02 -4.50
CA TYR A 69 -24.65 12.13 -3.85
C TYR A 69 -24.43 12.53 -2.39
N TYR A 70 -24.08 11.54 -1.57
CA TYR A 70 -23.56 11.69 -0.22
C TYR A 70 -22.17 11.07 -0.14
N GLN A 71 -21.25 11.78 0.51
CA GLN A 71 -19.90 11.32 0.77
C GLN A 71 -19.74 11.18 2.30
N PRO A 72 -19.86 9.96 2.83
CA PRO A 72 -19.57 9.68 4.24
C PRO A 72 -18.15 10.08 4.62
N SER A 73 -17.95 10.47 5.87
CA SER A 73 -16.60 10.67 6.42
C SER A 73 -15.96 9.33 6.77
N VAL A 74 -14.67 9.20 6.51
CA VAL A 74 -13.82 8.12 7.00
C VAL A 74 -13.04 8.57 8.25
N ASP A 75 -12.53 7.62 9.02
CA ASP A 75 -11.64 7.91 10.15
C ASP A 75 -10.21 8.28 9.71
N GLU A 76 -9.28 8.42 10.67
CA GLU A 76 -7.89 8.82 10.42
C GLU A 76 -7.13 7.79 9.56
N ASP A 77 -7.56 6.52 9.60
CA ASP A 77 -7.00 5.42 8.82
C ASP A 77 -7.70 5.25 7.46
N GLY A 78 -8.67 6.12 7.13
CA GLY A 78 -9.43 6.03 5.89
C GLY A 78 -10.47 4.91 5.87
N VAL A 79 -10.81 4.35 7.05
CA VAL A 79 -11.80 3.30 7.20
C VAL A 79 -13.20 3.90 7.30
N LEU A 80 -14.15 3.26 6.63
CA LEU A 80 -15.54 3.68 6.60
C LEU A 80 -16.38 2.85 7.55
N ASP A 81 -16.97 3.51 8.55
CA ASP A 81 -17.87 2.87 9.52
C ASP A 81 -19.28 2.62 8.95
N THR A 82 -19.76 1.38 9.07
CA THR A 82 -21.08 0.94 8.59
C THR A 82 -22.23 1.76 9.20
N ASP A 83 -22.15 2.11 10.48
CA ASP A 83 -23.20 2.90 11.17
C ASP A 83 -23.25 4.35 10.66
N THR A 84 -22.10 4.89 10.28
CA THR A 84 -22.00 6.20 9.63
C THR A 84 -22.70 6.18 8.28
N VAL A 85 -22.49 5.16 7.44
CA VAL A 85 -23.21 5.02 6.17
C VAL A 85 -24.72 4.85 6.39
N GLY A 86 -25.14 4.11 7.42
CA GLY A 86 -26.54 3.97 7.81
C GLY A 86 -27.28 5.29 8.06
N LYS A 87 -26.58 6.31 8.61
CA LYS A 87 -27.15 7.67 8.78
C LYS A 87 -27.45 8.34 7.44
N TYR A 88 -26.61 8.10 6.43
CA TYR A 88 -26.81 8.63 5.08
C TYR A 88 -27.90 7.87 4.31
N ILE A 89 -28.04 6.56 4.52
CA ILE A 89 -29.19 5.78 4.03
C ILE A 89 -30.48 6.34 4.62
N LYS A 90 -30.53 6.54 5.94
CA LYS A 90 -31.69 7.17 6.59
C LYS A 90 -31.98 8.55 6.00
N LEU A 91 -30.95 9.37 5.76
CA LEU A 91 -31.11 10.68 5.13
C LEU A 91 -31.68 10.58 3.70
N ALA A 92 -31.24 9.60 2.92
CA ALA A 92 -31.76 9.33 1.58
C ALA A 92 -33.26 8.96 1.63
N VAL A 93 -33.64 8.07 2.55
CA VAL A 93 -35.03 7.68 2.79
C VAL A 93 -35.88 8.86 3.26
N ASP A 94 -35.39 9.67 4.21
CA ASP A 94 -36.06 10.89 4.67
C ASP A 94 -36.23 11.92 3.53
N SER A 95 -35.35 11.89 2.53
CA SER A 95 -35.42 12.68 1.30
C SER A 95 -36.30 12.06 0.19
N GLN A 96 -37.02 10.98 0.51
CA GLN A 96 -37.91 10.25 -0.39
C GLN A 96 -37.21 9.64 -1.62
N ALA A 97 -35.96 9.17 -1.43
CA ALA A 97 -35.27 8.38 -2.43
C ALA A 97 -36.10 7.17 -2.85
N LYS A 98 -36.18 6.94 -4.16
CA LYS A 98 -36.69 5.70 -4.77
C LYS A 98 -35.56 4.71 -4.93
N TYR A 99 -34.39 5.20 -5.36
CA TYR A 99 -33.20 4.39 -5.55
C TYR A 99 -32.04 4.90 -4.69
N ILE A 100 -31.34 3.98 -4.04
CA ILE A 100 -30.04 4.21 -3.40
C ILE A 100 -28.99 3.39 -4.15
N VAL A 101 -28.02 4.06 -4.76
CA VAL A 101 -26.91 3.45 -5.50
C VAL A 101 -25.67 3.46 -4.64
N MET A 102 -24.96 2.33 -4.56
CA MET A 102 -23.75 2.13 -3.77
C MET A 102 -22.80 1.22 -4.57
N GLN A 103 -21.49 1.26 -4.29
CA GLN A 103 -20.49 0.50 -5.06
C GLN A 103 -19.39 -0.09 -4.17
N GLY A 104 -18.87 -1.26 -4.56
CA GLY A 104 -17.72 -1.93 -3.96
C GLY A 104 -18.01 -2.72 -2.68
N GLU A 105 -17.07 -3.58 -2.28
CA GLU A 105 -17.26 -4.54 -1.18
C GLU A 105 -17.48 -3.90 0.19
N LYS A 106 -16.91 -2.72 0.45
CA LYS A 106 -17.22 -1.98 1.70
C LYS A 106 -18.73 -1.68 1.82
N MET A 107 -19.43 -1.53 0.71
CA MET A 107 -20.87 -1.27 0.69
C MET A 107 -21.72 -2.54 0.75
N ALA A 108 -21.16 -3.71 0.46
CA ALA A 108 -21.86 -5.00 0.58
C ALA A 108 -22.42 -5.21 1.98
N VAL A 109 -21.57 -5.05 3.00
CA VAL A 109 -21.93 -5.20 4.42
C VAL A 109 -22.98 -4.16 4.85
N VAL A 110 -22.89 -2.94 4.31
CA VAL A 110 -23.88 -1.89 4.58
C VAL A 110 -25.24 -2.25 4.00
N VAL A 111 -25.29 -2.67 2.74
CA VAL A 111 -26.53 -3.03 2.06
C VAL A 111 -27.17 -4.23 2.75
N ASP A 112 -26.39 -5.24 3.12
CA ASP A 112 -26.85 -6.41 3.87
C ASP A 112 -27.56 -6.01 5.18
N LYS A 113 -26.92 -5.15 5.97
CA LYS A 113 -27.46 -4.66 7.25
C LYS A 113 -28.72 -3.81 7.09
N PHE A 114 -28.78 -2.92 6.09
CA PHE A 114 -29.79 -1.86 6.04
C PHE A 114 -30.91 -2.09 5.03
N ALA A 115 -30.69 -2.79 3.92
CA ALA A 115 -31.73 -3.02 2.92
C ALA A 115 -33.01 -3.69 3.49
N PRO A 116 -32.92 -4.68 4.41
CA PRO A 116 -34.11 -5.28 5.05
C PRO A 116 -34.94 -4.31 5.90
N GLN A 117 -34.33 -3.21 6.37
CA GLN A 117 -34.97 -2.22 7.23
C GLN A 117 -35.74 -1.17 6.44
N TYR A 118 -35.52 -1.08 5.13
CA TYR A 118 -36.08 -0.07 4.24
C TYR A 118 -36.70 -0.70 2.99
N SER A 119 -37.77 -1.48 3.16
CA SER A 119 -38.45 -2.18 2.05
C SER A 119 -39.09 -1.26 1.00
N ASP A 120 -39.28 0.02 1.31
CA ASP A 120 -39.91 1.01 0.41
C ASP A 120 -38.90 1.70 -0.51
N VAL A 121 -37.60 1.45 -0.35
CA VAL A 121 -36.53 1.97 -1.22
C VAL A 121 -35.80 0.83 -1.90
N ASP A 122 -35.47 1.06 -3.16
CA ASP A 122 -34.75 0.13 -4.02
C ASP A 122 -33.24 0.41 -3.96
N PHE A 123 -32.44 -0.61 -3.72
CA PHE A 123 -30.98 -0.52 -3.66
C PHE A 123 -30.36 -1.08 -4.93
N LEU A 124 -29.38 -0.37 -5.48
CA LEU A 124 -28.48 -0.87 -6.52
C LEU A 124 -27.07 -0.95 -5.96
N LEU A 125 -26.53 -2.16 -5.80
CA LEU A 125 -25.17 -2.40 -5.38
C LEU A 125 -24.30 -2.77 -6.58
N VAL A 126 -23.26 -1.97 -6.86
CA VAL A 126 -22.39 -2.17 -8.02
C VAL A 126 -21.08 -2.82 -7.62
N ASP A 127 -20.70 -3.87 -8.35
CA ASP A 127 -19.45 -4.63 -8.22
C ASP A 127 -19.22 -5.24 -6.84
N ALA A 128 -20.31 -5.72 -6.23
CA ALA A 128 -20.32 -6.44 -4.97
C ALA A 128 -21.66 -7.17 -4.79
N TYR A 129 -21.71 -8.07 -3.82
CA TYR A 129 -22.93 -8.75 -3.38
C TYR A 129 -23.15 -8.52 -1.89
N PRO A 130 -24.38 -8.28 -1.40
CA PRO A 130 -24.61 -8.14 0.03
C PRO A 130 -24.12 -9.38 0.77
N HIS A 131 -23.40 -9.21 1.88
CA HIS A 131 -22.95 -10.30 2.74
C HIS A 131 -22.71 -9.78 4.16
N GLU A 132 -22.83 -10.66 5.16
CA GLU A 132 -22.41 -10.36 6.53
C GLU A 132 -20.91 -10.04 6.62
N GLU A 133 -20.51 -9.25 7.62
CA GLU A 133 -19.09 -8.96 7.86
C GLU A 133 -18.29 -10.27 8.07
N ASN A 134 -17.16 -10.41 7.38
CA ASN A 134 -16.32 -11.62 7.37
C ASN A 134 -16.99 -12.88 6.79
N SER A 135 -17.98 -12.73 5.91
CA SER A 135 -18.65 -13.84 5.20
C SER A 135 -18.38 -13.79 3.70
N ASP A 136 -18.06 -14.95 3.10
CA ASP A 136 -18.00 -15.13 1.64
C ASP A 136 -19.36 -15.51 1.03
N THR A 137 -20.42 -15.59 1.84
CA THR A 137 -21.75 -16.00 1.39
C THR A 137 -22.59 -14.77 1.06
N ALA A 138 -22.95 -14.64 -0.21
CA ALA A 138 -23.82 -13.57 -0.68
C ALA A 138 -25.29 -13.81 -0.27
N ASP A 139 -25.90 -12.79 0.29
CA ASP A 139 -27.32 -12.69 0.60
C ASP A 139 -28.10 -12.04 -0.55
N THR A 140 -29.42 -12.21 -0.56
CA THR A 140 -30.31 -11.69 -1.60
C THR A 140 -31.56 -11.08 -0.99
N PHE A 141 -31.91 -9.88 -1.42
CA PHE A 141 -33.06 -9.13 -0.92
C PHE A 141 -33.97 -8.69 -2.07
N GLU A 142 -35.29 -8.71 -1.84
CA GLU A 142 -36.29 -8.37 -2.86
C GLU A 142 -36.20 -6.91 -3.34
N ASN A 143 -35.61 -6.01 -2.54
CA ASN A 143 -35.39 -4.60 -2.85
C ASN A 143 -33.92 -4.27 -3.15
N VAL A 144 -33.09 -5.26 -3.47
CA VAL A 144 -31.69 -5.06 -3.87
C VAL A 144 -31.45 -5.68 -5.23
N MET A 145 -30.95 -4.88 -6.18
CA MET A 145 -30.36 -5.38 -7.41
C MET A 145 -28.84 -5.22 -7.34
N THR A 146 -28.11 -6.23 -7.78
CA THR A 146 -26.64 -6.19 -7.86
C THR A 146 -26.18 -6.01 -9.29
N VAL A 147 -24.99 -5.45 -9.48
CA VAL A 147 -24.29 -5.38 -10.77
C VAL A 147 -22.95 -6.09 -10.62
N SER A 148 -22.65 -7.02 -11.52
CA SER A 148 -21.35 -7.70 -11.61
C SER A 148 -20.74 -7.47 -12.99
N PHE A 149 -19.46 -7.78 -13.17
CA PHE A 149 -18.80 -7.67 -14.47
C PHE A 149 -18.21 -9.00 -14.93
N ASP A 150 -18.23 -9.25 -16.25
CA ASP A 150 -17.59 -10.43 -16.85
C ASP A 150 -16.05 -10.23 -16.91
N LYS A 151 -15.39 -10.65 -15.83
CA LYS A 151 -13.94 -10.54 -15.62
C LYS A 151 -13.13 -11.37 -16.63
N LEU A 152 -13.71 -12.47 -17.12
CA LEU A 152 -13.13 -13.29 -18.20
C LEU A 152 -13.10 -12.52 -19.52
N GLN A 153 -14.18 -11.83 -19.90
CA GLN A 153 -14.18 -10.95 -21.07
C GLN A 153 -13.23 -9.77 -20.91
N ALA A 154 -13.18 -9.15 -19.73
CA ALA A 154 -12.28 -8.04 -19.47
C ALA A 154 -10.81 -8.46 -19.62
N GLY A 155 -10.40 -9.56 -18.99
CA GLY A 155 -9.07 -10.14 -19.18
C GLY A 155 -8.79 -10.47 -20.65
N TYR A 156 -9.76 -11.06 -21.36
CA TYR A 156 -9.62 -11.39 -22.78
C TYR A 156 -9.35 -10.16 -23.65
N LEU A 157 -10.06 -9.05 -23.40
CA LEU A 157 -9.81 -7.80 -24.10
C LEU A 157 -8.41 -7.25 -23.81
N ALA A 158 -7.93 -7.33 -22.56
CA ALA A 158 -6.58 -6.91 -22.20
C ALA A 158 -5.51 -7.73 -22.92
N GLY A 159 -5.58 -9.06 -22.85
CA GLY A 159 -4.60 -9.96 -23.48
C GLY A 159 -4.60 -9.85 -25.01
N TYR A 160 -5.79 -9.78 -25.62
CA TYR A 160 -5.90 -9.54 -27.05
C TYR A 160 -5.25 -8.21 -27.46
N THR A 161 -5.55 -7.15 -26.70
CA THR A 161 -5.09 -5.79 -26.99
C THR A 161 -3.57 -5.67 -26.87
N SER A 162 -2.97 -6.24 -25.82
CA SER A 162 -1.51 -6.28 -25.62
C SER A 162 -0.78 -6.81 -26.85
N VAL A 163 -1.25 -7.92 -27.44
CA VAL A 163 -0.61 -8.53 -28.60
C VAL A 163 -0.86 -7.73 -29.88
N VAL A 164 -2.07 -7.23 -30.13
CA VAL A 164 -2.33 -6.44 -31.36
C VAL A 164 -1.72 -5.04 -31.34
N MET A 165 -1.33 -4.54 -30.16
CA MET A 165 -0.51 -3.34 -30.00
C MET A 165 0.99 -3.61 -30.26
N GLY A 166 1.36 -4.84 -30.60
CA GLY A 166 2.70 -5.19 -31.08
C GLY A 166 3.60 -5.83 -30.04
N ASN A 167 3.07 -6.24 -28.88
CA ASN A 167 3.85 -6.95 -27.86
C ASN A 167 3.83 -8.45 -28.13
N ASP A 168 5.00 -9.06 -28.25
CA ASP A 168 5.19 -10.51 -28.43
C ASP A 168 5.71 -11.21 -27.15
N LYS A 169 6.05 -10.43 -26.12
CA LYS A 169 6.31 -10.93 -24.78
C LYS A 169 5.41 -10.21 -23.78
N VAL A 170 4.43 -10.91 -23.22
CA VAL A 170 3.42 -10.38 -22.32
C VAL A 170 3.50 -11.07 -20.97
N GLY A 171 2.94 -10.47 -19.92
CA GLY A 171 2.96 -11.01 -18.57
C GLY A 171 1.63 -10.83 -17.85
N TYR A 172 1.38 -11.67 -16.85
CA TYR A 172 0.30 -11.52 -15.87
C TYR A 172 0.85 -11.64 -14.46
N LEU A 173 0.51 -10.68 -13.61
CA LEU A 173 0.75 -10.70 -12.17
C LEU A 173 -0.59 -10.84 -11.45
N GLY A 174 -0.80 -11.97 -10.78
CA GLY A 174 -2.07 -12.31 -10.14
C GLY A 174 -1.92 -12.85 -8.72
N SER A 175 -2.99 -13.43 -8.22
CA SER A 175 -3.13 -14.07 -6.92
C SER A 175 -3.85 -15.43 -7.06
N VAL A 176 -3.43 -16.44 -6.30
CA VAL A 176 -4.17 -17.71 -6.15
C VAL A 176 -5.33 -17.58 -5.16
N SER A 177 -5.26 -16.62 -4.23
CA SER A 177 -6.27 -16.40 -3.20
C SER A 177 -7.47 -15.60 -3.70
N ASP A 178 -7.31 -14.89 -4.83
CA ASP A 178 -8.35 -14.04 -5.42
C ASP A 178 -9.01 -14.69 -6.65
N LYS A 179 -10.33 -14.94 -6.56
CA LYS A 179 -11.13 -15.53 -7.65
C LYS A 179 -11.20 -14.61 -8.87
N ASP A 180 -11.22 -13.30 -8.66
CA ASP A 180 -11.25 -12.33 -9.74
C ASP A 180 -9.95 -12.34 -10.51
N SER A 181 -8.82 -12.43 -9.78
CA SER A 181 -7.50 -12.58 -10.38
C SER A 181 -7.47 -13.80 -11.30
N ALA A 182 -7.98 -14.94 -10.85
CA ALA A 182 -8.05 -16.14 -11.65
C ALA A 182 -8.84 -15.92 -12.96
N LEU A 183 -10.00 -15.25 -12.90
CA LEU A 183 -10.84 -14.95 -14.08
C LEU A 183 -10.16 -13.96 -15.04
N TYR A 184 -9.59 -12.87 -14.53
CA TYR A 184 -8.86 -11.90 -15.33
C TYR A 184 -7.64 -12.52 -16.00
N GLY A 185 -6.82 -13.26 -15.26
CA GLY A 185 -5.65 -13.96 -15.78
C GLY A 185 -6.01 -15.00 -16.84
N ALA A 186 -7.07 -15.78 -16.62
CA ALA A 186 -7.60 -16.74 -17.59
C ALA A 186 -8.07 -16.07 -18.88
N GLY A 187 -8.80 -14.97 -18.76
CA GLY A 187 -9.20 -14.14 -19.90
C GLY A 187 -7.97 -13.66 -20.67
N PHE A 188 -6.99 -13.08 -19.97
CA PHE A 188 -5.76 -12.53 -20.53
C PHE A 188 -5.00 -13.55 -21.37
N VAL A 189 -4.75 -14.74 -20.83
CA VAL A 189 -4.06 -15.84 -21.53
C VAL A 189 -4.83 -16.27 -22.79
N GLN A 190 -6.16 -16.37 -22.73
CA GLN A 190 -6.98 -16.73 -23.90
C GLN A 190 -6.99 -15.63 -24.97
N GLY A 191 -7.08 -14.36 -24.57
CA GLY A 191 -7.04 -13.22 -25.46
C GLY A 191 -5.70 -13.10 -26.20
N ALA A 192 -4.60 -13.25 -25.47
CA ALA A 192 -3.25 -13.26 -26.01
C ALA A 192 -3.04 -14.45 -26.97
N SER A 193 -3.47 -15.66 -26.56
CA SER A 193 -3.43 -16.87 -27.41
C SER A 193 -4.15 -16.66 -28.73
N PHE A 194 -5.37 -16.12 -28.67
CA PHE A 194 -6.19 -15.88 -29.86
C PHE A 194 -5.55 -14.86 -30.80
N ALA A 195 -4.99 -13.78 -30.28
CA ALA A 195 -4.26 -12.79 -31.07
C ALA A 195 -3.01 -13.40 -31.73
N SER A 196 -2.24 -14.17 -30.96
CA SER A 196 -1.04 -14.87 -31.40
C SER A 196 -1.35 -15.82 -32.57
N ASP A 197 -2.30 -16.75 -32.40
CA ASP A 197 -2.66 -17.74 -33.41
C ASP A 197 -3.28 -17.11 -34.67
N LYS A 198 -4.13 -16.10 -34.49
CA LYS A 198 -4.78 -15.41 -35.62
C LYS A 198 -3.78 -14.66 -36.49
N ASN A 199 -2.72 -14.11 -35.89
CA ASN A 199 -1.71 -13.33 -36.60
C ASN A 199 -0.46 -14.15 -36.97
N GLY A 200 -0.32 -15.38 -36.46
CA GLY A 200 0.86 -16.21 -36.67
C GLY A 200 2.13 -15.64 -36.01
N ILE A 201 1.97 -14.90 -34.91
CA ILE A 201 3.06 -14.25 -34.18
C ILE A 201 3.41 -15.11 -32.97
N PRO A 202 4.65 -15.59 -32.84
CA PRO A 202 5.09 -16.27 -31.62
C PRO A 202 4.95 -15.35 -30.42
N VAL A 203 4.20 -15.75 -29.39
CA VAL A 203 4.04 -14.97 -28.16
C VAL A 203 4.53 -15.77 -26.96
N ILE A 204 5.27 -15.12 -26.06
CA ILE A 204 5.62 -15.67 -24.75
C ILE A 204 4.76 -14.94 -23.71
N CYS A 205 4.08 -15.70 -22.86
CA CYS A 205 3.28 -15.17 -21.77
C CYS A 205 3.85 -15.66 -20.43
N ASP A 206 4.44 -14.76 -19.64
CA ASP A 206 4.86 -15.05 -18.27
C ASP A 206 3.66 -14.90 -17.32
N TYR A 207 3.49 -15.85 -16.40
CA TYR A 207 2.35 -15.87 -15.49
C TYR A 207 2.83 -16.21 -14.09
N ALA A 208 2.63 -15.28 -13.15
CA ALA A 208 2.99 -15.46 -11.75
C ALA A 208 1.82 -15.04 -10.86
N ASN A 209 1.58 -15.86 -9.83
CA ASN A 209 0.71 -15.48 -8.72
C ASN A 209 1.58 -15.20 -7.51
N TYR A 210 1.53 -13.98 -6.98
CA TYR A 210 2.49 -13.49 -5.99
C TYR A 210 2.43 -14.23 -4.64
N ASP A 211 1.30 -14.86 -4.35
CA ASP A 211 0.95 -15.59 -3.13
C ASP A 211 0.92 -17.12 -3.32
N ALA A 212 1.39 -17.63 -4.47
CA ALA A 212 1.44 -19.07 -4.68
C ALA A 212 2.49 -19.73 -3.76
N GLU A 213 2.11 -20.74 -2.98
CA GLU A 213 3.01 -21.46 -2.06
C GLU A 213 4.25 -22.03 -2.76
N ASN A 214 4.11 -22.47 -4.01
CA ASN A 214 5.19 -23.02 -4.83
C ASN A 214 5.70 -22.04 -5.88
N LEU A 215 5.50 -20.73 -5.68
CA LEU A 215 6.05 -19.69 -6.55
C LEU A 215 7.56 -19.89 -6.75
N ASN A 216 8.00 -19.84 -8.00
CA ASN A 216 9.42 -19.90 -8.35
C ASN A 216 10.07 -18.51 -8.25
N TYR A 217 9.86 -17.87 -7.11
CA TYR A 217 10.40 -16.57 -6.76
C TYR A 217 10.59 -16.53 -5.24
N ASP A 218 11.49 -15.67 -4.78
CA ASP A 218 11.81 -15.52 -3.37
C ASP A 218 12.02 -14.03 -3.13
N TYR A 219 11.17 -13.48 -2.28
CA TYR A 219 11.13 -12.06 -1.98
C TYR A 219 12.22 -11.64 -1.00
N SER A 220 12.87 -12.61 -0.35
CA SER A 220 13.88 -12.35 0.66
C SER A 220 15.10 -11.66 0.08
N PHE A 221 15.74 -10.87 0.92
CA PHE A 221 16.97 -10.21 0.54
C PHE A 221 17.92 -10.08 1.71
N THR A 222 19.18 -9.84 1.36
CA THR A 222 20.27 -9.68 2.30
C THR A 222 20.72 -8.24 2.34
N ILE A 223 20.86 -7.70 3.55
CA ILE A 223 21.59 -6.48 3.83
C ILE A 223 22.92 -6.88 4.45
N ARG A 224 24.02 -6.28 4.00
CA ARG A 224 25.33 -6.54 4.58
C ARG A 224 26.23 -5.31 4.58
N PRO A 225 27.04 -5.11 5.62
CA PRO A 225 28.06 -4.09 5.60
C PRO A 225 29.24 -4.54 4.74
N ILE A 226 29.74 -3.62 3.93
CA ILE A 226 30.97 -3.77 3.17
C ILE A 226 32.09 -3.13 3.96
N TYR A 227 33.16 -3.91 4.17
CA TYR A 227 34.38 -3.45 4.81
C TYR A 227 35.51 -3.33 3.79
N LYS A 228 36.20 -2.20 3.75
CA LYS A 228 37.40 -2.00 2.91
C LYS A 228 38.66 -2.02 3.75
N LYS A 229 39.80 -2.40 3.16
CA LYS A 229 41.08 -2.31 3.88
C LYS A 229 41.45 -0.86 4.08
N VAL A 230 41.95 -0.54 5.27
CA VAL A 230 42.43 0.82 5.59
C VAL A 230 43.57 1.23 4.64
N SER A 231 44.42 0.27 4.23
CA SER A 231 45.53 0.52 3.29
C SER A 231 45.09 0.94 1.87
N GLU A 232 43.84 0.72 1.52
CA GLU A 232 43.26 1.08 0.21
C GLU A 232 42.58 2.46 0.24
N SER A 233 42.49 3.10 1.41
CA SER A 233 41.95 4.46 1.53
C SER A 233 42.86 5.48 0.85
N THR A 234 42.29 6.29 -0.05
CA THR A 234 42.96 7.47 -0.62
C THR A 234 42.90 8.69 0.30
N GLU A 235 41.99 8.65 1.27
CA GLU A 235 41.79 9.70 2.27
C GLU A 235 42.60 9.39 3.52
N LYS A 236 43.01 10.45 4.21
CA LYS A 236 43.65 10.31 5.53
C LYS A 236 42.63 9.65 6.46
N THR A 237 43.08 8.64 7.18
CA THR A 237 42.23 7.90 8.13
C THR A 237 42.68 8.14 9.55
N PHE A 238 41.74 7.98 10.48
CA PHE A 238 41.94 8.11 11.91
C PHE A 238 41.30 6.95 12.65
N LYS A 239 41.99 6.44 13.67
CA LYS A 239 41.49 5.38 14.55
C LYS A 239 40.68 6.00 15.69
N VAL A 240 39.45 5.53 15.84
CA VAL A 240 38.57 5.85 16.97
C VAL A 240 38.44 4.60 17.84
N ASN A 241 38.76 4.74 19.11
CA ASN A 241 38.65 3.68 20.11
C ASN A 241 37.62 4.07 21.17
N VAL A 242 36.42 3.52 21.07
CA VAL A 242 35.35 3.68 22.06
C VAL A 242 35.50 2.59 23.13
N VAL A 243 35.56 3.01 24.39
CA VAL A 243 35.67 2.13 25.57
C VAL A 243 34.38 2.25 26.38
N GLY A 244 33.72 1.12 26.66
CA GLY A 244 32.41 1.11 27.33
C GLY A 244 31.28 1.60 26.42
N GLY A 245 31.39 1.34 25.11
CA GLY A 245 30.40 1.68 24.11
C GLY A 245 30.76 1.15 22.72
N ILE A 246 29.90 1.44 21.76
CA ILE A 246 30.03 1.14 20.33
C ILE A 246 30.43 2.40 19.54
N GLY A 247 31.01 2.21 18.35
CA GLY A 247 31.54 3.28 17.49
C GLY A 247 33.06 3.26 17.33
N SER A 248 33.74 2.20 17.81
CA SER A 248 35.15 1.95 17.53
C SER A 248 35.37 1.59 16.07
N GLY A 249 36.43 2.10 15.47
CA GLY A 249 36.78 1.80 14.09
C GLY A 249 37.94 2.63 13.55
N VAL A 250 38.18 2.49 12.26
CA VAL A 250 39.03 3.40 11.49
C VAL A 250 38.13 4.13 10.51
N TYR A 251 38.24 5.45 10.44
CA TYR A 251 37.33 6.30 9.68
C TYR A 251 38.14 7.30 8.84
N ALA A 252 37.59 7.72 7.71
CA ALA A 252 38.20 8.74 6.88
C ALA A 252 37.99 10.14 7.48
N ASP A 253 38.87 11.08 7.11
CA ASP A 253 38.77 12.49 7.52
C ASP A 253 37.44 13.11 7.06
N GLY A 254 36.67 13.63 8.01
CA GLY A 254 35.34 14.22 7.79
C GLY A 254 34.16 13.25 7.90
N GLU A 255 34.36 11.96 8.16
CA GLU A 255 33.25 11.02 8.38
C GLU A 255 32.53 11.28 9.72
N ASN A 256 31.21 11.07 9.74
CA ASN A 256 30.40 11.12 10.96
C ASN A 256 30.20 9.71 11.52
N VAL A 257 30.41 9.56 12.83
CA VAL A 257 30.25 8.28 13.55
C VAL A 257 29.29 8.48 14.70
N THR A 258 28.26 7.66 14.78
CA THR A 258 27.43 7.59 15.99
C THR A 258 28.13 6.73 17.04
N ILE A 259 28.40 7.32 18.19
CA ILE A 259 28.98 6.67 19.37
C ILE A 259 27.88 6.50 20.39
N THR A 260 27.72 5.28 20.90
CA THR A 260 26.69 4.95 21.89
C THR A 260 27.30 4.17 23.04
N ALA A 261 27.02 4.57 24.27
CA ALA A 261 27.53 3.91 25.47
C ALA A 261 26.88 2.52 25.62
N ASP A 262 27.61 1.59 26.23
CA ASP A 262 27.09 0.26 26.52
C ASP A 262 25.88 0.32 27.46
N LYS A 263 25.17 -0.79 27.63
CA LYS A 263 24.12 -0.84 28.65
C LYS A 263 24.76 -0.65 30.04
N PRO A 264 24.25 0.28 30.87
CA PRO A 264 24.80 0.46 32.21
C PRO A 264 24.66 -0.81 33.05
N GLU A 265 25.66 -1.09 33.87
CA GLU A 265 25.52 -2.08 34.94
C GLU A 265 24.44 -1.63 35.95
N LYS A 266 23.93 -2.59 36.73
CA LYS A 266 23.01 -2.31 37.83
C LYS A 266 23.56 -1.22 38.76
N ASP A 267 22.68 -0.32 39.19
CA ASP A 267 22.96 0.82 40.06
C ASP A 267 23.97 1.84 39.46
N LYS A 268 24.10 1.86 38.13
CA LYS A 268 24.87 2.87 37.40
C LYS A 268 24.05 3.53 36.30
N ALA A 269 24.36 4.77 35.99
CA ALA A 269 23.87 5.45 34.79
C ALA A 269 25.02 6.11 34.05
N PHE A 270 24.86 6.29 32.75
CA PHE A 270 25.80 7.06 31.95
C PHE A 270 25.92 8.47 32.53
N ASP A 271 27.14 8.92 32.77
CA ASP A 271 27.44 10.26 33.28
C ASP A 271 27.94 11.16 32.15
N HIS A 272 29.05 10.77 31.52
CA HIS A 272 29.62 11.51 30.40
C HIS A 272 30.64 10.69 29.61
N TRP A 273 31.06 11.23 28.46
CA TRP A 273 32.19 10.75 27.67
C TRP A 273 33.47 11.48 28.07
N GLU A 274 34.50 10.74 28.44
CA GLU A 274 35.88 11.25 28.48
C GLU A 274 36.53 11.11 27.10
N VAL A 275 37.18 12.16 26.63
CA VAL A 275 37.73 12.21 25.27
C VAL A 275 39.21 12.54 25.30
N LYS A 276 40.00 11.75 24.59
CA LYS A 276 41.44 11.88 24.51
C LYS A 276 41.94 11.75 23.08
N SER A 277 42.84 12.63 22.67
CA SER A 277 43.61 12.47 21.44
C SER A 277 44.77 11.50 21.66
N ASP A 278 44.90 10.53 20.76
CA ASP A 278 45.99 9.55 20.75
C ASP A 278 47.10 9.92 19.74
N THR A 279 46.94 11.05 19.03
CA THR A 279 47.94 11.56 18.09
C THR A 279 48.90 12.51 18.78
N GLU A 280 50.20 12.23 18.68
CA GLU A 280 51.25 13.05 19.31
C GLU A 280 51.16 14.51 18.87
N GLY A 281 51.12 15.43 19.84
CA GLY A 281 51.07 16.87 19.61
C GLY A 281 49.68 17.44 19.29
N VAL A 282 48.64 16.60 19.17
CA VAL A 282 47.25 17.06 19.01
C VAL A 282 46.57 17.13 20.38
N LYS A 283 45.74 18.16 20.61
CA LYS A 283 45.04 18.39 21.89
C LYS A 283 43.67 17.72 21.86
N ASP A 284 43.23 17.17 23.00
CA ASP A 284 41.94 16.48 23.15
C ASP A 284 40.73 17.28 22.64
N LYS A 285 40.73 18.61 22.82
CA LYS A 285 39.68 19.51 22.29
C LYS A 285 39.50 19.51 20.77
N LYS A 286 40.37 18.82 20.03
CA LYS A 286 40.27 18.63 18.58
C LYS A 286 39.41 17.45 18.19
N VAL A 287 39.13 16.53 19.11
CA VAL A 287 38.16 15.47 18.89
C VAL A 287 36.76 16.09 18.91
N ASN A 288 36.06 16.03 17.78
CA ASN A 288 34.85 16.82 17.55
C ASN A 288 33.58 16.01 17.85
N ILE A 289 33.22 15.96 19.12
CA ILE A 289 31.99 15.32 19.60
C ILE A 289 30.84 16.32 19.69
N SER A 290 29.65 15.89 19.30
CA SER A 290 28.42 16.70 19.38
C SER A 290 27.90 16.86 20.81
N SER A 291 28.24 15.94 21.71
CA SER A 291 27.93 16.03 23.14
C SER A 291 28.80 15.07 23.96
N ASP A 292 29.24 15.51 25.13
CA ASP A 292 29.85 14.66 26.16
C ASP A 292 28.83 14.13 27.17
N LYS A 293 27.58 14.64 27.17
CA LYS A 293 26.55 14.32 28.17
C LYS A 293 25.43 13.41 27.68
N LYS A 294 25.38 13.11 26.38
CA LYS A 294 24.41 12.16 25.82
C LYS A 294 25.06 10.78 25.70
N SER A 295 24.34 9.75 26.16
CA SER A 295 24.78 8.35 26.03
C SER A 295 24.93 7.92 24.58
N SER A 296 24.21 8.56 23.66
CA SER A 296 24.44 8.47 22.22
C SER A 296 24.72 9.85 21.62
N MET A 297 25.75 9.96 20.78
CA MET A 297 26.22 11.22 20.20
C MET A 297 26.95 10.99 18.88
N ASN A 298 27.03 12.02 18.05
CA ASN A 298 27.84 12.01 16.83
C ASN A 298 29.26 12.54 17.10
N LEU A 299 30.26 11.86 16.54
CA LEU A 299 31.64 12.29 16.37
C LEU A 299 31.88 12.65 14.90
N LEU A 300 32.35 13.86 14.62
CA LEU A 300 32.95 14.19 13.32
C LEU A 300 34.44 13.84 13.37
N VAL A 301 34.83 12.80 12.65
CA VAL A 301 36.20 12.31 12.65
C VAL A 301 37.10 13.28 11.88
N GLY A 302 38.24 13.61 12.47
CA GLY A 302 39.25 14.44 11.83
C GLY A 302 40.38 14.80 12.80
N ASP A 303 41.44 15.39 12.28
CA ASP A 303 42.63 15.89 12.99
C ASP A 303 43.50 14.83 13.72
N CYS A 304 42.92 13.83 14.40
CA CYS A 304 43.66 12.83 15.20
C CYS A 304 42.94 11.50 15.41
N ASP A 305 43.73 10.46 15.65
CA ASP A 305 43.29 9.26 16.35
C ASP A 305 42.80 9.64 17.77
N CYS A 306 41.78 8.97 18.28
CA CYS A 306 41.23 9.27 19.59
C CYS A 306 40.70 8.05 20.34
N THR A 307 40.67 8.18 21.67
CA THR A 307 39.99 7.28 22.59
C THR A 307 38.87 8.04 23.28
N ILE A 308 37.66 7.46 23.26
CA ILE A 308 36.44 8.01 23.85
C ILE A 308 35.91 6.98 24.85
N THR A 309 35.86 7.33 26.13
CA THR A 309 35.55 6.39 27.23
C THR A 309 34.25 6.77 27.90
N ALA A 310 33.30 5.83 27.99
CA ALA A 310 32.06 6.02 28.73
C ALA A 310 32.37 6.02 30.22
N VAL A 311 31.96 7.10 30.91
CA VAL A 311 32.03 7.22 32.36
C VAL A 311 30.65 7.02 32.94
N TRP A 312 30.61 6.23 34.01
CA TRP A 312 29.39 5.83 34.70
C TRP A 312 29.38 6.44 36.09
N ARG A 313 28.20 6.90 36.55
CA ARG A 313 27.98 7.35 37.91
C ARG A 313 27.07 6.37 38.66
N ASP A 314 27.28 6.26 39.96
CA ASP A 314 26.40 5.50 40.83
C ASP A 314 25.03 6.21 40.92
N THR A 315 23.95 5.49 40.64
CA THR A 315 22.59 5.97 40.82
C THR A 315 21.65 4.80 41.05
N LYS A 316 20.46 5.06 41.60
CA LYS A 316 19.45 4.00 41.70
C LYS A 316 18.87 3.74 40.32
N THR A 317 18.99 2.50 39.85
CA THR A 317 18.38 2.07 38.60
C THR A 317 17.22 1.12 38.83
N VAL A 318 16.39 1.01 37.80
CA VAL A 318 15.22 0.17 37.72
C VAL A 318 15.29 -0.57 36.38
N GLN A 319 14.86 -1.83 36.36
CA GLN A 319 14.93 -2.65 35.15
C GLN A 319 13.64 -2.53 34.33
N ILE A 320 13.76 -2.60 33.01
CA ILE A 320 12.68 -2.96 32.11
C ILE A 320 13.04 -4.32 31.53
N LEU A 321 12.15 -5.30 31.69
CA LEU A 321 12.33 -6.64 31.17
C LEU A 321 11.44 -6.78 29.92
N VAL A 322 12.05 -7.09 28.78
CA VAL A 322 11.33 -7.43 27.56
C VAL A 322 11.20 -8.95 27.50
N THR A 323 9.99 -9.46 27.69
CA THR A 323 9.72 -10.90 27.86
C THR A 323 8.96 -11.50 26.67
N LYS A 324 9.12 -12.81 26.45
CA LYS A 324 8.44 -13.63 25.43
C LYS A 324 7.01 -14.00 25.84
N GLU A 325 6.78 -14.05 27.13
CA GLU A 325 5.53 -14.45 27.76
C GLU A 325 5.47 -13.78 29.14
N SER A 326 4.28 -13.66 29.71
CA SER A 326 4.04 -13.00 31.01
C SER A 326 4.73 -13.66 32.22
N ASN A 327 5.50 -14.73 32.01
CA ASN A 327 6.20 -15.48 33.05
C ASN A 327 7.69 -15.07 33.13
N LEU A 328 8.14 -14.70 34.34
CA LEU A 328 9.44 -14.05 34.62
C LEU A 328 10.65 -15.01 34.68
N SER A 329 10.76 -15.97 33.76
CA SER A 329 11.96 -16.82 33.67
C SER A 329 13.06 -16.12 32.86
N LEU A 330 14.34 -16.28 33.24
CA LEU A 330 15.45 -15.76 32.42
C LEU A 330 15.48 -16.37 31.01
N SER A 331 14.95 -17.59 30.83
CA SER A 331 14.80 -18.25 29.52
C SER A 331 13.72 -17.64 28.63
N SER A 332 12.83 -16.83 29.19
CA SER A 332 11.74 -16.15 28.49
C SER A 332 12.03 -14.66 28.24
N MET A 333 13.28 -14.18 28.38
CA MET A 333 13.61 -12.77 28.05
C MET A 333 14.12 -12.62 26.61
N TYR A 334 13.73 -11.52 25.98
CA TYR A 334 14.30 -10.99 24.75
C TYR A 334 15.42 -9.99 25.06
N ASP A 335 15.16 -9.03 25.94
CA ASP A 335 16.12 -8.00 26.32
C ASP A 335 15.86 -7.45 27.72
N GLU A 336 16.84 -6.72 28.27
CA GLU A 336 16.77 -6.01 29.53
C GLU A 336 17.37 -4.61 29.39
N TYR A 337 16.68 -3.62 29.93
CA TYR A 337 17.15 -2.24 30.02
C TYR A 337 17.35 -1.85 31.47
N THR A 338 18.51 -1.29 31.79
CA THR A 338 18.79 -0.69 33.10
C THR A 338 18.63 0.83 32.99
N VAL A 339 17.61 1.37 33.64
CA VAL A 339 17.19 2.77 33.49
C VAL A 339 17.25 3.49 34.82
N GLU A 340 17.67 4.75 34.83
CA GLU A 340 17.67 5.55 36.05
C GLU A 340 16.25 5.73 36.61
N LYS A 341 16.11 5.69 37.94
CA LYS A 341 14.84 5.89 38.63
C LYS A 341 14.15 7.20 38.18
N ASN A 342 12.85 7.14 37.87
CA ASN A 342 12.05 8.28 37.38
C ASN A 342 12.50 8.84 36.02
N SER A 343 13.04 7.99 35.14
CA SER A 343 13.49 8.37 33.81
C SER A 343 12.82 7.53 32.73
N THR A 344 13.01 7.94 31.49
CA THR A 344 12.43 7.30 30.29
C THR A 344 13.55 6.75 29.41
N THR A 345 13.32 5.62 28.76
CA THR A 345 14.21 5.07 27.73
C THR A 345 13.40 4.65 26.51
N TRP A 346 14.04 4.67 25.34
CA TRP A 346 13.49 4.11 24.11
C TRP A 346 13.63 2.58 24.12
N VAL A 347 12.56 1.86 23.81
CA VAL A 347 12.52 0.40 23.73
C VAL A 347 11.94 -0.02 22.39
N THR A 348 12.53 -1.06 21.79
CA THR A 348 12.11 -1.59 20.48
C THR A 348 11.80 -3.08 20.61
N ALA A 349 10.68 -3.50 20.03
CA ALA A 349 10.28 -4.89 19.96
C ALA A 349 11.30 -5.68 19.15
N PRO A 350 11.62 -6.91 19.56
CA PRO A 350 12.36 -7.83 18.72
C PRO A 350 11.68 -7.98 17.35
N PRO A 351 12.46 -8.26 16.29
CA PRO A 351 11.88 -8.55 15.00
C PRO A 351 10.92 -9.74 15.08
N ALA A 352 9.80 -9.65 14.37
CA ALA A 352 8.83 -10.71 14.29
C ALA A 352 9.39 -11.92 13.51
N GLN A 353 8.87 -13.11 13.81
CA GLN A 353 9.15 -14.30 13.00
C GLN A 353 8.49 -14.16 11.61
N SER A 354 8.97 -14.94 10.63
CA SER A 354 8.38 -14.98 9.29
C SER A 354 6.87 -15.24 9.35
N GLY A 355 6.09 -14.38 8.68
CA GLY A 355 4.63 -14.41 8.67
C GLY A 355 3.92 -13.75 9.87
N MET A 356 4.68 -13.20 10.83
CA MET A 356 4.13 -12.51 12.00
C MET A 356 4.45 -11.01 11.95
N VAL A 357 3.63 -10.20 12.59
CA VAL A 357 3.93 -8.78 12.83
C VAL A 357 3.66 -8.37 14.27
N PHE A 358 4.33 -7.30 14.70
CA PHE A 358 4.05 -6.68 15.99
C PHE A 358 2.63 -6.12 16.00
N ASP A 359 1.86 -6.47 17.03
CA ASP A 359 0.49 -5.98 17.23
C ASP A 359 0.47 -4.91 18.32
N HIS A 360 0.85 -5.29 19.54
CA HIS A 360 0.93 -4.36 20.66
C HIS A 360 1.85 -4.86 21.78
N TRP A 361 2.15 -3.97 22.73
CA TRP A 361 2.82 -4.27 23.99
C TRP A 361 1.81 -4.62 25.09
N GLU A 362 1.97 -5.78 25.71
CA GLU A 362 1.40 -6.06 27.03
C GLU A 362 2.37 -5.60 28.13
N CYS A 363 1.87 -4.97 29.19
CA CYS A 363 2.68 -4.40 30.26
C CYS A 363 2.02 -4.59 31.63
N ASP A 364 2.82 -4.82 32.67
CA ASP A 364 2.35 -4.85 34.06
C ASP A 364 2.05 -3.45 34.64
N ASP A 365 2.58 -2.38 34.03
CA ASP A 365 2.24 -0.98 34.28
C ASP A 365 1.91 -0.25 32.97
N LYS A 366 0.63 -0.22 32.59
CA LYS A 366 0.18 0.38 31.31
C LYS A 366 0.51 1.87 31.18
N ASP A 367 0.61 2.60 32.29
CA ASP A 367 0.92 4.04 32.29
C ASP A 367 2.42 4.31 32.02
N ALA A 368 3.25 3.26 31.94
CA ALA A 368 4.67 3.38 31.70
C ALA A 368 5.03 3.47 30.21
N ILE A 369 4.17 2.97 29.31
CA ILE A 369 4.43 2.94 27.87
C ILE A 369 3.69 4.10 27.21
N GLU A 370 4.41 4.90 26.40
CA GLU A 370 3.84 6.06 25.70
C GLU A 370 2.86 5.62 24.61
N ASP A 371 3.27 4.65 23.78
CA ASP A 371 2.47 4.06 22.72
C ASP A 371 2.61 2.54 22.74
N VAL A 372 1.51 1.84 23.06
CA VAL A 372 1.48 0.38 23.13
C VAL A 372 1.36 -0.27 21.76
N ASN A 373 0.92 0.44 20.73
CA ASN A 373 0.71 -0.08 19.38
C ASN A 373 1.90 0.20 18.45
N SER A 374 2.90 0.96 18.92
CA SER A 374 4.16 1.13 18.20
C SER A 374 5.20 0.10 18.64
N ALA A 375 5.78 -0.60 17.67
CA ALA A 375 6.88 -1.54 17.89
C ALA A 375 8.11 -0.88 18.54
N SER A 376 8.26 0.44 18.40
CA SER A 376 9.28 1.22 19.12
C SER A 376 8.64 2.38 19.89
N THR A 377 8.89 2.44 21.19
CA THR A 377 8.15 3.33 22.09
C THR A 377 8.99 3.79 23.27
N ASN A 378 8.63 4.92 23.89
CA ASN A 378 9.23 5.36 25.14
C ASN A 378 8.60 4.63 26.32
N VAL A 379 9.46 4.14 27.21
CA VAL A 379 9.05 3.49 28.47
C VAL A 379 9.60 4.25 29.66
N THR A 380 8.73 4.67 30.56
CA THR A 380 9.05 5.46 31.75
C THR A 380 9.00 4.62 33.01
N VAL A 381 10.13 4.50 33.71
CA VAL A 381 10.23 3.75 34.97
C VAL A 381 10.14 4.69 36.18
N LYS A 382 9.37 4.31 37.20
CA LYS A 382 9.28 5.05 38.47
C LYS A 382 10.16 4.42 39.54
N ASP A 383 9.68 3.40 40.24
CA ASP A 383 10.38 2.81 41.39
C ASP A 383 10.38 1.28 41.44
N LYS A 384 9.80 0.63 40.43
CA LYS A 384 9.69 -0.83 40.31
C LYS A 384 10.05 -1.28 38.92
N THR A 385 10.66 -2.46 38.84
CA THR A 385 10.90 -3.15 37.58
C THR A 385 9.59 -3.29 36.82
N ILE A 386 9.64 -3.03 35.51
CA ILE A 386 8.51 -3.13 34.59
C ILE A 386 8.76 -4.31 33.67
N SER A 387 7.75 -5.13 33.44
CA SER A 387 7.80 -6.22 32.47
C SER A 387 6.90 -5.89 31.29
N ILE A 388 7.48 -5.87 30.09
CA ILE A 388 6.76 -5.65 28.84
C ILE A 388 6.90 -6.87 27.94
N THR A 389 5.82 -7.26 27.27
CA THR A 389 5.78 -8.41 26.36
C THR A 389 5.26 -7.92 25.01
N PRO A 390 6.05 -8.01 23.93
CA PRO A 390 5.55 -7.73 22.59
C PRO A 390 4.65 -8.89 22.15
N VAL A 391 3.44 -8.56 21.72
CA VAL A 391 2.50 -9.51 21.13
C VAL A 391 2.66 -9.45 19.63
N TYR A 392 2.76 -10.62 19.02
CA TYR A 392 2.80 -10.77 17.57
C TYR A 392 1.57 -11.54 17.10
N VAL A 393 1.01 -11.12 15.98
CA VAL A 393 -0.13 -11.76 15.33
C VAL A 393 0.25 -12.20 13.93
N GLU A 394 -0.49 -13.18 13.42
CA GLU A 394 -0.38 -13.58 12.02
C GLU A 394 -0.68 -12.38 11.14
N SER A 395 0.16 -12.20 10.13
CA SER A 395 0.10 -11.02 9.30
C SER A 395 -1.05 -11.13 8.29
N ASP A 396 -2.01 -10.21 8.36
CA ASP A 396 -3.09 -10.06 7.36
C ASP A 396 -2.62 -9.55 5.98
N ALA A 397 -1.43 -8.95 5.93
CA ALA A 397 -0.71 -8.60 4.72
C ALA A 397 0.61 -9.39 4.65
N PRO A 398 1.11 -9.83 3.48
CA PRO A 398 2.34 -10.62 3.47
C PRO A 398 3.57 -9.82 3.92
N THR A 399 4.51 -10.56 4.51
CA THR A 399 5.77 -10.02 5.03
C THR A 399 6.94 -10.48 4.17
N PHE A 400 8.04 -9.73 4.21
CA PHE A 400 9.25 -10.03 3.46
C PHE A 400 10.42 -10.24 4.42
N ASP A 401 11.11 -11.36 4.24
CA ASP A 401 12.23 -11.74 5.10
C ASP A 401 13.51 -10.98 4.72
N VAL A 402 14.10 -10.32 5.70
CA VAL A 402 15.37 -9.58 5.58
C VAL A 402 16.41 -10.28 6.43
N THR A 403 17.53 -10.62 5.79
CA THR A 403 18.72 -11.11 6.48
C THR A 403 19.77 -10.02 6.56
N VAL A 404 20.17 -9.63 7.76
CA VAL A 404 21.34 -8.76 7.98
C VAL A 404 22.55 -9.62 8.30
N GLU A 405 23.53 -9.65 7.40
CA GLU A 405 24.81 -10.32 7.64
C GLU A 405 25.77 -9.41 8.41
N ASN A 406 26.51 -9.96 9.38
CA ASN A 406 27.48 -9.21 10.20
C ASN A 406 26.88 -7.90 10.74
N GLY A 407 25.70 -8.00 11.34
CA GLY A 407 24.97 -6.86 11.90
C GLY A 407 23.64 -7.29 12.53
N THR A 408 22.82 -6.29 12.86
CA THR A 408 21.49 -6.45 13.46
C THR A 408 20.40 -5.84 12.57
N GLY A 409 19.15 -6.26 12.76
CA GLY A 409 18.00 -5.84 11.97
C GLY A 409 17.43 -6.91 11.03
N SER A 410 17.82 -8.17 11.19
CA SER A 410 17.17 -9.30 10.50
C SER A 410 15.76 -9.53 11.04
N GLY A 411 14.81 -9.88 10.18
CA GLY A 411 13.43 -10.11 10.57
C GLY A 411 12.49 -10.27 9.38
N SER A 412 11.20 -10.37 9.65
CA SER A 412 10.15 -10.31 8.64
C SER A 412 9.37 -9.01 8.80
N TYR A 413 9.17 -8.28 7.70
CA TYR A 413 8.62 -6.92 7.74
C TYR A 413 7.57 -6.69 6.65
N ARG A 414 6.59 -5.84 6.91
CA ARG A 414 5.60 -5.35 5.94
C ARG A 414 6.14 -4.16 5.17
N SER A 415 5.55 -3.90 4.00
CA SER A 415 5.78 -2.62 3.32
C SER A 415 5.37 -1.45 4.24
N GLY A 416 6.20 -0.41 4.31
CA GLY A 416 6.04 0.74 5.20
C GLY A 416 6.72 0.60 6.56
N ASP A 417 7.15 -0.60 6.97
CA ASP A 417 7.89 -0.76 8.23
C ASP A 417 9.23 -0.01 8.17
N HIS A 418 9.60 0.68 9.25
CA HIS A 418 10.92 1.31 9.41
C HIS A 418 11.86 0.40 10.21
N ILE A 419 12.99 0.02 9.61
CA ILE A 419 13.93 -0.94 10.18
C ILE A 419 15.28 -0.26 10.39
N SER A 420 15.78 -0.28 11.63
CA SER A 420 17.16 0.11 11.93
C SER A 420 18.11 -1.07 11.77
N VAL A 421 19.24 -0.84 11.11
CA VAL A 421 20.33 -1.81 10.95
C VAL A 421 21.62 -1.25 11.53
N VAL A 422 22.37 -2.13 12.20
CA VAL A 422 23.66 -1.81 12.81
C VAL A 422 24.68 -2.83 12.36
N ALA A 423 25.81 -2.39 11.80
CA ALA A 423 26.87 -3.28 11.36
C ALA A 423 27.63 -3.84 12.57
N ASP A 424 28.22 -5.01 12.47
CA ASP A 424 29.19 -5.47 13.46
C ASP A 424 30.51 -4.66 13.34
N PRO A 425 31.33 -4.57 14.40
CA PRO A 425 32.62 -3.90 14.29
C PRO A 425 33.53 -4.53 13.21
N PRO A 426 34.23 -3.74 12.37
CA PRO A 426 35.16 -4.28 11.38
C PRO A 426 36.34 -5.00 12.06
N LYS A 427 36.89 -6.01 11.37
CA LYS A 427 38.15 -6.66 11.79
C LYS A 427 39.33 -5.67 11.73
N ASP A 428 40.35 -5.90 12.55
CA ASP A 428 41.60 -5.12 12.53
C ASP A 428 42.15 -4.94 11.10
N GLY A 429 42.49 -3.71 10.75
CA GLY A 429 42.99 -3.34 9.42
C GLY A 429 41.91 -3.07 8.37
N TYR A 430 40.63 -3.19 8.73
CA TYR A 430 39.49 -2.84 7.89
C TYR A 430 38.69 -1.69 8.50
N MET A 431 37.93 -1.00 7.66
CA MET A 431 36.95 0.01 8.05
C MET A 431 35.61 -0.26 7.40
N PHE A 432 34.52 0.10 8.08
CA PHE A 432 33.20 0.17 7.47
C PHE A 432 33.28 1.11 6.26
N TYR A 433 32.67 0.71 5.16
CA TYR A 433 32.64 1.50 3.94
C TYR A 433 31.23 1.95 3.59
N LYS A 434 30.31 0.98 3.48
CA LYS A 434 28.89 1.22 3.21
C LYS A 434 28.09 -0.04 3.49
N TRP A 435 26.78 0.10 3.53
CA TRP A 435 25.84 -0.99 3.39
C TRP A 435 25.61 -1.35 1.91
N GLU A 436 25.33 -2.61 1.67
CA GLU A 436 24.76 -3.11 0.42
C GLU A 436 23.51 -3.92 0.72
N ASN A 437 22.52 -3.83 -0.17
CA ASN A 437 21.37 -4.71 -0.20
C ASN A 437 21.38 -5.49 -1.50
N VAL A 438 21.06 -6.78 -1.42
CA VAL A 438 21.08 -7.69 -2.55
C VAL A 438 19.99 -8.74 -2.40
N ASP A 439 19.20 -8.94 -3.45
CA ASP A 439 18.27 -10.07 -3.51
C ASP A 439 19.04 -11.40 -3.67
N ASN A 440 18.32 -12.51 -3.64
CA ASN A 440 18.95 -13.82 -3.80
C ASN A 440 19.44 -14.10 -5.24
N GLN A 441 19.12 -13.25 -6.23
CA GLN A 441 19.64 -13.30 -7.59
C GLN A 441 20.90 -12.43 -7.80
N GLY A 442 21.28 -11.63 -6.80
CA GLY A 442 22.45 -10.75 -6.88
C GLY A 442 22.15 -9.32 -7.33
N ASN A 443 20.87 -8.94 -7.46
CA ASN A 443 20.45 -7.61 -7.90
C ASN A 443 20.20 -6.68 -6.70
N SER A 444 20.27 -5.37 -6.95
CA SER A 444 19.84 -4.36 -5.97
C SER A 444 18.35 -4.50 -5.70
N THR A 445 17.95 -4.35 -4.45
CA THR A 445 16.56 -4.62 -4.01
C THR A 445 15.66 -3.39 -4.14
N GLY A 446 16.23 -2.23 -4.47
CA GLY A 446 15.52 -0.94 -4.46
C GLY A 446 15.33 -0.32 -3.08
N ILE A 447 15.79 -0.99 -2.02
CA ILE A 447 15.79 -0.45 -0.65
C ILE A 447 16.71 0.76 -0.57
N ALA A 448 16.13 1.90 -0.18
CA ALA A 448 16.85 3.14 0.08
C ALA A 448 17.10 3.27 1.59
N MET A 449 18.37 3.25 1.97
CA MET A 449 18.76 3.51 3.36
C MET A 449 18.86 5.02 3.60
N SER A 450 18.49 5.47 4.79
CA SER A 450 18.60 6.87 5.21
C SER A 450 20.02 7.42 5.06
N ASN A 451 21.03 6.58 5.30
CA ASN A 451 22.41 6.81 4.91
C ASN A 451 23.17 5.48 4.83
N GLU A 452 23.44 4.98 3.62
CA GLU A 452 24.16 3.73 3.41
C GLU A 452 25.63 3.80 3.84
N TYR A 453 26.20 4.99 4.03
CA TYR A 453 27.57 5.21 4.50
C TYR A 453 27.65 5.39 6.03
N CYS A 454 26.54 5.22 6.75
CA CYS A 454 26.52 5.27 8.20
C CYS A 454 26.50 3.85 8.81
N TYR A 455 27.36 3.63 9.80
CA TYR A 455 27.49 2.35 10.52
C TYR A 455 26.18 1.91 11.21
N ILE A 456 25.39 2.87 11.70
CA ILE A 456 24.00 2.71 12.15
C ILE A 456 23.14 3.46 11.15
N THR A 457 22.18 2.79 10.55
CA THR A 457 21.26 3.41 9.58
C THR A 457 19.88 2.78 9.72
N ASP A 458 18.96 3.24 8.91
CA ASP A 458 17.60 2.73 8.84
C ASP A 458 17.10 2.76 7.39
N PHE A 459 16.05 2.00 7.12
CA PHE A 459 15.35 2.03 5.84
C PHE A 459 13.86 1.77 6.06
N GLU A 460 13.04 2.22 5.11
CA GLU A 460 11.63 1.85 5.01
C GLU A 460 11.49 0.64 4.09
N MET A 461 10.78 -0.39 4.52
CA MET A 461 10.52 -1.58 3.72
C MET A 461 9.57 -1.23 2.56
N ILE A 462 9.94 -1.63 1.35
CA ILE A 462 9.18 -1.29 0.14
C ILE A 462 8.22 -2.42 -0.27
N ASP A 463 7.30 -2.12 -1.19
CA ASP A 463 6.53 -3.13 -1.90
C ASP A 463 7.49 -4.05 -2.70
N ARG A 464 7.61 -5.31 -2.26
CA ARG A 464 8.43 -6.32 -2.93
C ARG A 464 7.64 -7.15 -3.95
N TYR A 465 6.32 -7.00 -4.07
CA TYR A 465 5.59 -7.66 -5.16
C TYR A 465 5.99 -7.11 -6.53
N SER A 466 6.38 -5.83 -6.59
CA SER A 466 6.91 -5.23 -7.80
C SER A 466 8.15 -5.97 -8.33
N SER A 467 8.89 -6.69 -7.48
CA SER A 467 10.12 -7.38 -7.89
C SER A 467 9.85 -8.60 -8.78
N ILE A 468 8.66 -9.22 -8.73
CA ILE A 468 8.24 -10.20 -9.75
C ILE A 468 8.15 -9.52 -11.11
N ALA A 469 7.42 -8.40 -11.18
CA ALA A 469 7.22 -7.66 -12.42
C ALA A 469 8.55 -7.13 -12.97
N GLU A 470 9.44 -6.62 -12.11
CA GLU A 470 10.81 -6.23 -12.47
C GLU A 470 11.57 -7.42 -13.10
N THR A 471 11.50 -8.60 -12.48
CA THR A 471 12.15 -9.81 -13.00
C THR A 471 11.57 -10.25 -14.36
N MET A 472 10.25 -10.14 -14.55
CA MET A 472 9.61 -10.38 -15.85
C MET A 472 10.16 -9.41 -16.91
N TYR A 473 10.22 -8.11 -16.60
CA TYR A 473 10.77 -7.10 -17.49
C TYR A 473 12.26 -7.32 -17.81
N ASP A 474 13.08 -7.67 -16.83
CA ASP A 474 14.50 -7.99 -17.04
C ASP A 474 14.69 -9.23 -17.93
N ASN A 475 13.76 -10.19 -17.89
CA ASN A 475 13.69 -11.34 -18.79
C ASN A 475 13.05 -11.01 -20.16
N GLY A 476 12.64 -9.75 -20.35
CA GLY A 476 12.21 -9.17 -21.61
C GLY A 476 10.70 -9.15 -21.84
N THR A 477 9.87 -9.43 -20.83
CA THR A 477 8.44 -9.12 -20.91
C THR A 477 8.26 -7.63 -21.26
N GLN A 478 7.32 -7.29 -22.13
CA GLN A 478 7.12 -5.91 -22.62
C GLN A 478 5.92 -5.23 -21.96
N VAL A 479 4.88 -6.00 -21.65
CA VAL A 479 3.68 -5.52 -20.99
C VAL A 479 3.18 -6.55 -19.98
N ILE A 480 2.86 -6.12 -18.76
CA ILE A 480 2.30 -6.97 -17.72
C ILE A 480 0.89 -6.47 -17.39
N PHE A 481 -0.07 -7.38 -17.28
CA PHE A 481 -1.44 -7.12 -16.83
C PHE A 481 -1.59 -7.52 -15.36
N GLY A 482 -2.10 -6.62 -14.52
CA GLY A 482 -2.30 -6.84 -13.09
C GLY A 482 -3.76 -7.01 -12.69
N GLY A 483 -4.67 -7.35 -13.62
CA GLY A 483 -6.11 -7.29 -13.34
C GLY A 483 -6.60 -8.24 -12.24
N GLY A 484 -7.46 -7.72 -11.37
CA GLY A 484 -8.27 -8.50 -10.42
C GLY A 484 -7.59 -8.92 -9.14
N ASN A 485 -6.61 -8.17 -8.62
CA ASN A 485 -5.99 -8.46 -7.34
C ASN A 485 -5.56 -7.18 -6.61
N SER A 486 -5.36 -7.29 -5.29
CA SER A 486 -4.98 -6.18 -4.40
C SER A 486 -3.59 -5.58 -4.66
N HIS A 487 -2.69 -6.30 -5.36
CA HIS A 487 -1.32 -5.85 -5.67
C HIS A 487 -1.12 -5.60 -7.17
N ALA A 488 -2.23 -5.34 -7.88
CA ALA A 488 -2.22 -5.02 -9.31
C ALA A 488 -1.29 -3.86 -9.66
N ASP A 489 -1.25 -2.85 -8.80
CA ASP A 489 -0.51 -1.62 -9.03
C ASP A 489 1.01 -1.80 -8.94
N SER A 490 1.48 -2.93 -8.37
CA SER A 490 2.91 -3.28 -8.32
C SER A 490 3.53 -3.40 -9.71
N ILE A 491 2.73 -3.66 -10.76
CA ILE A 491 3.20 -3.62 -12.15
C ILE A 491 3.62 -2.21 -12.56
N PHE A 492 2.92 -1.17 -12.12
CA PHE A 492 3.24 0.22 -12.44
C PHE A 492 4.43 0.70 -11.64
N THR A 493 4.53 0.31 -10.36
CA THR A 493 5.71 0.54 -9.51
C THR A 493 6.98 0.01 -10.18
N ALA A 494 6.92 -1.20 -10.74
CA ALA A 494 8.03 -1.80 -11.48
C ALA A 494 8.45 -0.98 -12.72
N THR A 495 7.49 -0.43 -13.47
CA THR A 495 7.79 0.33 -14.72
C THR A 495 8.70 1.54 -14.51
N TRP A 496 8.71 2.14 -13.30
CA TRP A 496 9.58 3.27 -12.97
C TRP A 496 11.05 2.90 -12.75
N LYS A 497 11.32 1.64 -12.43
CA LYS A 497 12.66 1.14 -12.11
C LYS A 497 13.39 0.58 -13.34
N ILE A 498 12.65 0.23 -14.39
CA ILE A 498 13.20 -0.35 -15.61
C ILE A 498 13.70 0.74 -16.56
N SER A 499 14.97 0.64 -16.95
CA SER A 499 15.65 1.65 -17.79
C SER A 499 15.24 1.64 -19.26
N HIS A 500 14.65 0.54 -19.74
CA HIS A 500 14.14 0.40 -21.11
C HIS A 500 12.60 0.46 -21.12
N GLN A 501 12.01 0.74 -22.28
CA GLN A 501 10.56 0.89 -22.39
C GLN A 501 9.84 -0.43 -22.09
N VAL A 502 9.05 -0.41 -21.03
CA VAL A 502 8.13 -1.48 -20.64
C VAL A 502 6.81 -0.86 -20.19
N TYR A 503 5.75 -1.67 -20.08
CA TYR A 503 4.42 -1.18 -19.76
C TYR A 503 3.65 -2.00 -18.73
N GLY A 504 2.78 -1.34 -17.98
CA GLY A 504 1.65 -1.95 -17.28
C GLY A 504 0.38 -1.87 -18.13
N PHE A 505 -0.51 -2.85 -18.01
CA PHE A 505 -1.85 -2.82 -18.56
C PHE A 505 -2.85 -2.78 -17.41
N GLY A 506 -3.64 -1.71 -17.32
CA GLY A 506 -4.54 -1.46 -16.21
C GLY A 506 -5.89 -2.18 -16.32
N TYR A 507 -6.66 -2.14 -15.23
CA TYR A 507 -8.01 -2.72 -15.15
C TYR A 507 -8.97 -1.85 -14.34
N GLY A 508 -10.27 -2.08 -14.53
CA GLY A 508 -11.34 -1.44 -13.76
C GLY A 508 -11.65 -0.02 -14.21
N TYR A 509 -10.64 0.87 -14.21
CA TYR A 509 -10.74 2.26 -14.65
C TYR A 509 -9.54 2.68 -15.53
N ASP A 510 -9.53 3.93 -16.00
CA ASP A 510 -8.43 4.46 -16.80
C ASP A 510 -7.21 4.78 -15.92
N GLN A 511 -6.20 3.90 -15.97
CA GLN A 511 -4.96 4.02 -15.22
C GLN A 511 -3.84 4.71 -16.01
N ASN A 512 -4.13 5.47 -17.08
CA ASN A 512 -3.11 6.16 -17.89
C ASN A 512 -2.22 7.16 -17.11
N SER A 513 -2.65 7.57 -15.92
CA SER A 513 -1.84 8.41 -15.03
C SER A 513 -0.82 7.62 -14.20
N MET A 514 -0.88 6.29 -14.21
CA MET A 514 -0.05 5.38 -13.43
C MET A 514 1.10 4.84 -14.27
N GLY A 515 2.32 5.14 -13.84
CA GLY A 515 3.55 4.72 -14.49
C GLY A 515 3.56 4.75 -16.02
N ASN A 516 4.19 3.74 -16.62
CA ASN A 516 4.14 3.55 -18.07
C ASN A 516 2.92 2.68 -18.42
N CYS A 517 1.71 3.23 -18.35
CA CYS A 517 0.50 2.53 -18.74
C CYS A 517 0.39 2.42 -20.27
N LEU A 518 0.24 1.21 -20.80
CA LEU A 518 -0.04 0.97 -22.23
C LEU A 518 -1.50 1.31 -22.57
N SER A 519 -2.42 0.84 -21.74
CA SER A 519 -3.87 0.98 -21.84
C SER A 519 -4.51 0.36 -20.59
N SER A 520 -5.83 0.49 -20.43
CA SER A 520 -6.59 -0.15 -19.36
C SER A 520 -7.87 -0.77 -19.91
N VAL A 521 -8.28 -1.92 -19.38
CA VAL A 521 -9.62 -2.46 -19.60
C VAL A 521 -10.55 -1.93 -18.52
N VAL A 522 -11.58 -1.18 -18.91
CA VAL A 522 -12.48 -0.48 -17.99
C VAL A 522 -13.77 -1.27 -17.80
N THR A 523 -14.19 -1.42 -16.55
CA THR A 523 -15.56 -1.79 -16.15
C THR A 523 -16.38 -0.51 -16.03
N ASP A 524 -17.18 -0.20 -17.04
CA ASP A 524 -17.88 1.08 -17.15
C ASP A 524 -19.11 1.13 -16.22
N TYR A 525 -18.88 1.52 -14.96
CA TYR A 525 -19.94 1.68 -13.96
C TYR A 525 -21.03 2.66 -14.41
N ARG A 526 -20.68 3.71 -15.17
CA ARG A 526 -21.67 4.64 -15.72
C ARG A 526 -22.70 3.91 -16.58
N VAL A 527 -22.24 3.11 -17.55
CA VAL A 527 -23.14 2.34 -18.43
C VAL A 527 -23.91 1.30 -17.63
N ALA A 528 -23.24 0.59 -16.73
CA ALA A 528 -23.86 -0.47 -15.95
C ALA A 528 -24.97 0.08 -15.03
N VAL A 529 -24.74 1.19 -14.33
CA VAL A 529 -25.75 1.88 -13.50
C VAL A 529 -26.94 2.33 -14.34
N VAL A 530 -26.70 2.96 -15.50
CA VAL A 530 -27.78 3.42 -16.39
C VAL A 530 -28.65 2.26 -16.86
N ASN A 531 -28.04 1.15 -17.27
CA ASN A 531 -28.75 -0.01 -17.77
C ASN A 531 -29.51 -0.73 -16.64
N ALA A 532 -28.85 -0.97 -15.51
CA ALA A 532 -29.45 -1.64 -14.36
C ALA A 532 -30.65 -0.87 -13.79
N LEU A 533 -30.57 0.47 -13.65
CA LEU A 533 -31.70 1.28 -13.18
C LEU A 533 -32.87 1.31 -14.16
N LYS A 534 -32.63 1.23 -15.47
CA LYS A 534 -33.71 1.15 -16.48
C LYS A 534 -34.45 -0.19 -16.45
N GLU A 535 -33.74 -1.26 -16.12
CA GLU A 535 -34.26 -2.63 -16.08
C GLU A 535 -34.44 -3.12 -14.64
N TYR A 536 -34.56 -2.19 -13.69
CA TYR A 536 -34.44 -2.51 -12.27
C TYR A 536 -35.38 -3.62 -11.86
N LYS A 537 -34.81 -4.61 -11.18
CA LYS A 537 -35.51 -5.75 -10.63
C LYS A 537 -34.79 -6.23 -9.38
N GLY A 538 -35.32 -5.90 -8.21
CA GLY A 538 -34.74 -6.39 -6.95
C GLY A 538 -34.76 -7.93 -6.86
N GLY A 539 -33.83 -8.47 -6.09
CA GLY A 539 -33.49 -9.88 -6.01
C GLY A 539 -32.77 -10.45 -7.23
N SER A 540 -32.24 -9.59 -8.12
CA SER A 540 -31.55 -10.02 -9.35
C SER A 540 -30.17 -9.40 -9.51
N ASN A 541 -29.36 -10.01 -10.39
CA ASN A 541 -28.04 -9.53 -10.75
C ASN A 541 -28.01 -9.12 -12.23
N TYR A 542 -27.44 -7.95 -12.52
CA TYR A 542 -27.14 -7.48 -13.86
C TYR A 542 -25.66 -7.68 -14.15
N GLU A 543 -25.34 -8.52 -15.13
CA GLU A 543 -23.96 -8.75 -15.52
C GLU A 543 -23.54 -7.79 -16.65
N GLY A 544 -22.65 -6.85 -16.34
CA GLY A 544 -21.96 -5.99 -17.29
C GLY A 544 -20.90 -6.74 -18.09
N ASN A 545 -20.99 -6.72 -19.41
CA ASN A 545 -20.07 -7.40 -20.32
C ASN A 545 -20.02 -6.68 -21.68
N CYS A 546 -19.41 -7.28 -22.71
CA CYS A 546 -19.34 -6.67 -24.04
C CYS A 546 -20.72 -6.57 -24.74
N SER A 547 -21.74 -7.34 -24.33
CA SER A 547 -23.06 -7.34 -24.98
C SER A 547 -23.93 -6.13 -24.62
N ASN A 548 -23.58 -5.43 -23.54
CA ASN A 548 -24.29 -4.27 -23.02
C ASN A 548 -23.35 -3.06 -22.81
N ASP A 549 -22.21 -3.05 -23.53
CA ASP A 549 -21.23 -1.96 -23.56
C ASP A 549 -20.65 -1.58 -22.18
N CYS A 550 -20.72 -2.48 -21.20
CA CYS A 550 -20.20 -2.26 -19.83
C CYS A 550 -18.69 -2.52 -19.71
N LEU A 551 -18.03 -2.96 -20.78
CA LEU A 551 -16.59 -3.16 -20.85
C LEU A 551 -16.03 -2.39 -22.04
N TYR A 552 -14.85 -1.79 -21.90
CA TYR A 552 -14.10 -1.27 -23.05
C TYR A 552 -12.60 -1.22 -22.75
N VAL A 553 -11.78 -0.97 -23.78
CA VAL A 553 -10.34 -0.77 -23.61
C VAL A 553 -9.98 0.67 -23.99
N VAL A 554 -9.26 1.36 -23.11
CA VAL A 554 -8.87 2.75 -23.34
C VAL A 554 -8.02 2.86 -24.60
N GLY A 555 -8.40 3.76 -25.51
CA GLY A 555 -7.70 3.93 -26.79
C GLY A 555 -8.07 2.90 -27.86
N MET A 556 -9.06 2.03 -27.62
CA MET A 556 -9.61 1.10 -28.63
C MET A 556 -11.12 1.33 -28.79
N SER A 557 -11.55 1.60 -30.02
CA SER A 557 -12.96 1.84 -30.34
C SER A 557 -13.54 0.77 -31.25
N THR A 558 -14.79 0.42 -30.99
CA THR A 558 -15.62 -0.46 -31.83
C THR A 558 -16.33 0.30 -32.94
N GLN A 559 -16.42 1.63 -32.85
CA GLN A 559 -17.14 2.49 -33.78
C GLN A 559 -16.18 3.25 -34.70
N LYS A 560 -16.52 3.33 -36.00
CA LYS A 560 -15.70 4.06 -36.99
C LYS A 560 -15.78 5.57 -36.82
N THR A 561 -16.92 6.03 -36.31
CA THR A 561 -17.27 7.43 -36.18
C THR A 561 -18.01 7.62 -34.86
N TYR A 562 -17.93 8.81 -34.30
CA TYR A 562 -18.72 9.24 -33.15
C TYR A 562 -19.31 10.63 -33.43
N LYS A 563 -20.27 11.05 -32.60
CA LYS A 563 -20.81 12.41 -32.66
C LYS A 563 -20.05 13.33 -31.73
N ASP A 564 -19.50 14.42 -32.26
CA ASP A 564 -18.89 15.46 -31.44
C ASP A 564 -19.94 16.25 -30.63
N LYS A 565 -19.48 17.18 -29.79
CA LYS A 565 -20.33 18.04 -28.96
C LYS A 565 -21.35 18.88 -29.74
N ASP A 566 -21.10 19.10 -31.04
CA ASP A 566 -21.94 19.88 -31.94
C ASP A 566 -22.86 18.96 -32.76
N GLY A 567 -22.77 17.65 -32.55
CA GLY A 567 -23.58 16.61 -33.19
C GLY A 567 -23.05 16.17 -34.56
N ASN A 568 -21.87 16.62 -34.98
CA ASN A 568 -21.27 16.23 -36.25
C ASN A 568 -20.66 14.82 -36.14
N GLU A 569 -20.78 14.05 -37.22
CA GLU A 569 -20.12 12.75 -37.32
C GLU A 569 -18.63 12.93 -37.64
N VAL A 570 -17.76 12.43 -36.76
CA VAL A 570 -16.30 12.56 -36.85
C VAL A 570 -15.67 11.17 -36.81
N GLU A 571 -14.62 10.95 -37.60
CA GLU A 571 -13.85 9.70 -37.57
C GLU A 571 -13.21 9.48 -36.20
N ASP A 572 -13.37 8.27 -35.69
CA ASP A 572 -12.73 7.85 -34.45
C ASP A 572 -11.33 7.31 -34.74
N LYS A 573 -10.31 8.04 -34.27
CA LYS A 573 -8.90 7.66 -34.44
C LYS A 573 -8.54 6.38 -33.69
N ASN A 574 -9.32 6.01 -32.68
CA ASN A 574 -9.13 4.80 -31.91
C ASN A 574 -9.85 3.60 -32.53
N TYR A 575 -10.59 3.78 -33.64
CA TYR A 575 -11.27 2.67 -34.30
C TYR A 575 -10.29 1.59 -34.76
N ASN A 576 -10.48 0.38 -34.24
CA ASN A 576 -9.71 -0.78 -34.65
C ASN A 576 -10.64 -1.90 -35.11
N LYS A 577 -10.64 -2.18 -36.42
CA LYS A 577 -11.52 -3.20 -37.03
C LYS A 577 -11.35 -4.59 -36.41
N ASN A 578 -10.12 -4.96 -36.03
CA ASN A 578 -9.83 -6.27 -35.47
C ASN A 578 -10.32 -6.37 -34.02
N TYR A 579 -10.10 -5.34 -33.23
CA TYR A 579 -10.66 -5.20 -31.88
C TYR A 579 -12.19 -5.21 -31.93
N ALA A 580 -12.81 -4.37 -32.76
CA ALA A 580 -14.27 -4.31 -32.93
C ALA A 580 -14.87 -5.68 -33.27
N LYS A 581 -14.20 -6.48 -34.12
CA LYS A 581 -14.65 -7.84 -34.43
C LYS A 581 -14.57 -8.76 -33.20
N VAL A 582 -13.49 -8.72 -32.44
CA VAL A 582 -13.33 -9.57 -31.23
C VAL A 582 -14.34 -9.16 -30.17
N TYR A 583 -14.49 -7.87 -29.92
CA TYR A 583 -15.49 -7.32 -29.02
C TYR A 583 -16.90 -7.82 -29.37
N ASN A 584 -17.29 -7.72 -30.64
CA ASN A 584 -18.59 -8.23 -31.11
C ASN A 584 -18.72 -9.75 -31.02
N ASP A 585 -17.64 -10.50 -31.27
CA ASP A 585 -17.63 -11.96 -31.14
C ASP A 585 -17.74 -12.40 -29.65
N LEU A 586 -17.27 -11.59 -28.68
CA LEU A 586 -17.52 -11.78 -27.25
C LEU A 586 -18.97 -11.42 -26.91
N ALA A 587 -19.43 -10.24 -27.34
CA ALA A 587 -20.78 -9.72 -27.11
C ALA A 587 -21.89 -10.68 -27.58
N ASN A 588 -21.70 -11.36 -28.70
CA ASN A 588 -22.67 -12.32 -29.23
C ASN A 588 -22.44 -13.77 -28.75
N GLY A 589 -21.46 -14.00 -27.87
CA GLY A 589 -21.14 -15.30 -27.30
C GLY A 589 -20.51 -16.29 -28.29
N LYS A 590 -19.94 -15.83 -29.40
CA LYS A 590 -19.17 -16.70 -30.32
C LYS A 590 -17.78 -17.02 -29.76
N ILE A 591 -17.18 -16.08 -29.04
CA ILE A 591 -16.04 -16.31 -28.16
C ILE A 591 -16.58 -16.38 -26.75
N LYS A 592 -16.26 -17.46 -26.03
CA LYS A 592 -16.66 -17.69 -24.64
C LYS A 592 -15.44 -18.09 -23.85
N PRO A 593 -14.68 -17.12 -23.31
CA PRO A 593 -13.55 -17.43 -22.46
C PRO A 593 -14.03 -18.24 -21.25
N ASN A 594 -13.20 -19.14 -20.75
CA ASN A 594 -13.52 -19.97 -19.60
C ASN A 594 -12.30 -20.22 -18.71
N LEU A 595 -12.54 -20.74 -17.51
CA LEU A 595 -11.52 -21.21 -16.59
C LEU A 595 -11.95 -22.57 -15.99
N PRO A 596 -11.53 -23.70 -16.60
CA PRO A 596 -11.86 -25.03 -16.14
C PRO A 596 -10.95 -25.44 -14.98
N ASN A 597 -11.56 -25.93 -13.89
CA ASN A 597 -10.90 -26.38 -12.66
C ASN A 597 -10.01 -25.31 -12.00
N ASP A 598 -10.33 -24.02 -12.19
CA ASP A 598 -9.59 -22.90 -11.59
C ASP A 598 -8.09 -22.89 -11.90
N ASP A 599 -7.69 -23.47 -13.04
CA ASP A 599 -6.29 -23.56 -13.44
C ASP A 599 -6.11 -23.11 -14.90
N VAL A 600 -5.45 -21.96 -15.06
CA VAL A 600 -5.16 -21.34 -16.36
C VAL A 600 -4.31 -22.22 -17.28
N ARG A 601 -3.56 -23.20 -16.75
CA ARG A 601 -2.77 -24.12 -17.58
C ARG A 601 -3.67 -25.05 -18.41
N ASN A 602 -4.90 -25.28 -17.96
CA ASN A 602 -5.88 -26.12 -18.67
C ASN A 602 -6.50 -25.45 -19.91
N ILE A 603 -6.29 -24.14 -20.09
CA ILE A 603 -6.85 -23.37 -21.22
C ILE A 603 -5.82 -22.95 -22.26
N VAL A 604 -4.53 -23.24 -22.04
CA VAL A 604 -3.49 -22.98 -23.05
C VAL A 604 -3.55 -24.03 -24.14
N ASN A 605 -4.19 -23.67 -25.25
CA ASN A 605 -4.24 -24.49 -26.46
C ASN A 605 -3.90 -23.63 -27.68
N SER A 606 -2.71 -23.04 -27.67
CA SER A 606 -2.21 -22.17 -28.74
C SER A 606 -1.11 -22.87 -29.55
N LYS A 607 -1.03 -22.56 -30.85
CA LYS A 607 0.04 -23.03 -31.73
C LYS A 607 1.20 -22.03 -31.79
N CYS A 608 0.92 -20.77 -31.48
CA CYS A 608 1.87 -19.67 -31.56
C CYS A 608 2.22 -19.08 -30.19
N MET A 609 1.46 -19.35 -29.12
CA MET A 609 1.76 -18.85 -27.78
C MET A 609 2.37 -19.94 -26.88
N THR A 610 3.38 -19.56 -26.10
CA THR A 610 3.92 -20.34 -24.97
C THR A 610 3.55 -19.67 -23.65
N LEU A 611 2.97 -20.42 -22.70
CA LEU A 611 2.73 -19.95 -21.33
C LEU A 611 3.87 -20.43 -20.43
N ASN A 612 4.57 -19.50 -19.79
CA ASN A 612 5.57 -19.74 -18.76
C ASN A 612 4.95 -19.46 -17.40
N TYR A 613 4.48 -20.49 -16.71
CA TYR A 613 3.95 -20.35 -15.36
C TYR A 613 5.07 -20.45 -14.33
N TRP A 614 5.24 -19.44 -13.49
CA TRP A 614 6.32 -19.30 -12.51
C TRP A 614 6.07 -20.11 -11.21
N ILE A 615 5.89 -21.41 -11.32
CA ILE A 615 5.77 -22.34 -10.18
C ILE A 615 6.84 -23.42 -10.26
N LYS A 616 7.30 -23.91 -9.10
CA LYS A 616 8.36 -24.92 -8.95
C LYS A 616 7.94 -26.32 -9.37
#